data_AF-A0A7C6K8Z5-F1
#
_entry.id   AF-A0A7C6K8Z5-F1
#
_cell.length_a   1.000
_cell.length_b   1.000
_cell.length_c   1.000
_cell.angle_alpha   90.00
_cell.angle_beta   90.00
_cell.angle_gamma   90.00
#
_symmetry.space_group_name_H-M   'P 1'
#
loop_
_entity.id
_entity.type
_entity.pdbx_description
1 polymer ?
#
loop_
_entity_poly.entity_id
_entity_poly.type
_entity_poly.pdbx_seq_one_letter_code
_entity_poly.pdbx_strand_id
1 'polypeptide(L)'
;MEKSGLAVGKPETLTMLEREKAKAVKRDVEAAIRRSRELRSDFLQLGDRLYREHPQVWEKVKDDWRDTWLPRVAVEVKVTSKLERTGLIDDPLPIRAP
;
A
#
# COMPACT_ATOMS: atom_id res chain seq x y z
N MET A 1 -4.22 34.26 17.06
CA MET A 1 -4.55 32.82 17.04
C MET A 1 -3.30 32.07 16.65
N GLU A 2 -2.59 31.49 17.61
CA GLU A 2 -1.48 30.58 17.32
C GLU A 2 -2.03 29.39 16.54
N LYS A 3 -1.57 29.22 15.30
CA LYS A 3 -1.81 27.98 14.57
C LYS A 3 -0.97 26.91 15.25
N SER A 4 -1.59 26.09 16.09
CA SER A 4 -1.04 24.81 16.57
C SER A 4 -1.01 23.79 15.42
N GLY A 5 -0.37 24.17 14.30
CA GLY A 5 -0.28 23.38 13.08
C GLY A 5 1.09 22.72 12.96
N LEU A 6 1.10 21.47 12.52
CA LEU A 6 2.34 20.77 12.18
C LEU A 6 3.09 21.55 11.08
N ALA A 7 4.37 21.85 11.27
CA ALA A 7 5.18 22.55 10.26
C ALA A 7 5.57 21.59 9.12
N VAL A 8 4.63 21.35 8.20
CA VAL A 8 4.74 20.35 7.12
C VAL A 8 5.93 20.59 6.17
N GLY A 9 6.42 21.82 6.05
CA GLY A 9 7.61 22.14 5.24
C GLY A 9 8.93 21.59 5.80
N LYS A 10 8.97 21.17 7.07
CA LYS A 10 10.19 20.62 7.67
C LYS A 10 10.43 19.19 7.17
N PRO A 11 11.66 18.84 6.74
CA PRO A 11 11.99 17.49 6.28
C PRO A 11 11.58 16.39 7.27
N GLU A 12 11.75 16.60 8.57
CA GLU A 12 11.40 15.64 9.61
C GLU A 12 9.89 15.40 9.67
N THR A 13 9.10 16.45 9.44
CA THR A 13 7.63 16.36 9.40
C THR A 13 7.17 15.59 8.16
N LEU A 14 7.81 15.82 7.00
CA LEU A 14 7.52 15.08 5.78
C LEU A 14 7.85 13.59 5.92
N THR A 15 9.03 13.25 6.44
CA THR A 15 9.41 11.85 6.70
C THR A 15 8.46 11.17 7.68
N MET A 16 8.03 11.88 8.73
CA MET A 16 7.02 11.36 9.65
C MET A 16 5.70 11.09 8.93
N LEU A 17 5.20 12.03 8.12
CA LEU A 17 3.96 11.88 7.36
C LEU A 17 4.02 10.75 6.34
N GLU A 18 5.14 10.60 5.63
CA GLU A 18 5.40 9.49 4.72
C GLU A 18 5.32 8.14 5.43
N ARG A 19 5.96 8.03 6.60
CA ARG A 19 5.91 6.83 7.42
C ARG A 19 4.50 6.51 7.90
N GLU A 20 3.76 7.51 8.38
CA GLU A 20 2.39 7.29 8.85
C GLU A 20 1.44 6.95 7.69
N LYS A 21 1.63 7.54 6.52
CA LYS A 21 0.91 7.17 5.29
C LYS A 21 1.23 5.72 4.88
N ALA A 22 2.51 5.32 4.90
CA ALA A 22 2.90 3.96 4.59
C ALA A 22 2.25 2.94 5.56
N LYS A 23 2.21 3.26 6.86
CA LYS A 23 1.51 2.43 7.86
C LYS A 23 0.01 2.35 7.60
N ALA A 24 -0.65 3.45 7.26
CA ALA A 24 -2.09 3.46 6.96
C ALA A 24 -2.40 2.56 5.76
N VAL A 25 -1.71 2.76 4.64
CA VAL A 25 -1.86 1.93 3.43
C VAL A 25 -1.57 0.46 3.71
N LYS A 26 -0.52 0.16 4.51
CA LYS A 26 -0.21 -1.21 4.90
C LYS A 26 -1.38 -1.87 5.63
N ARG A 27 -2.01 -1.18 6.59
CA ARG A 27 -3.17 -1.70 7.33
C ARG A 27 -4.35 -1.97 6.39
N ASP A 28 -4.61 -1.08 5.44
CA ASP A 28 -5.70 -1.23 4.47
C ASP A 28 -5.48 -2.44 3.55
N VAL A 29 -4.25 -2.62 3.04
CA VAL A 29 -3.88 -3.78 2.22
C VAL A 29 -3.97 -5.08 3.02
N GLU A 30 -3.47 -5.10 4.26
CA GLU A 30 -3.60 -6.25 5.15
C GLU A 30 -5.07 -6.59 5.45
N ALA A 31 -5.94 -5.58 5.59
CA ALA A 31 -7.37 -5.78 5.75
C ALA A 31 -8.01 -6.37 4.50
N ALA A 32 -7.64 -5.91 3.30
CA ALA A 32 -8.10 -6.48 2.05
C ALA A 32 -7.67 -7.95 1.89
N ILE A 33 -6.42 -8.29 2.25
CA ILE A 33 -5.93 -9.68 2.25
C ILE A 33 -6.72 -10.54 3.23
N ARG A 34 -6.96 -10.07 4.47
CA ARG A 34 -7.82 -10.78 5.43
C ARG A 34 -9.21 -11.01 4.85
N ARG A 35 -9.82 -9.99 4.25
CA ARG A 35 -11.16 -10.08 3.67
C ARG A 35 -11.23 -11.05 2.50
N SER A 36 -10.21 -11.08 1.64
CA SER A 36 -10.07 -12.06 0.56
C SER A 36 -10.10 -13.49 1.08
N ARG A 37 -9.38 -13.78 2.17
CA ARG A 37 -9.36 -15.10 2.82
C ARG A 37 -10.70 -15.47 3.45
N GLU A 38 -11.31 -14.56 4.22
CA GLU A 38 -12.63 -14.77 4.85
C GLU A 38 -13.72 -15.09 3.83
N LEU A 39 -13.71 -14.37 2.70
CA LEU A 39 -14.68 -14.54 1.62
C LEU A 39 -14.35 -15.72 0.69
N ARG A 40 -13.18 -16.35 0.85
CA ARG A 40 -12.64 -17.32 -0.12
C ARG A 40 -12.70 -16.80 -1.55
N SER A 41 -12.35 -15.52 -1.71
CA SER A 41 -12.45 -14.80 -2.98
C SER A 41 -11.12 -14.16 -3.32
N ASP A 42 -10.57 -14.50 -4.48
CA ASP A 42 -9.27 -14.02 -4.95
C ASP A 42 -9.41 -12.75 -5.79
N PHE A 43 -10.02 -11.71 -5.24
CA PHE A 43 -10.15 -10.41 -5.92
C PHE A 43 -8.82 -9.64 -5.99
N LEU A 44 -7.79 -10.09 -5.28
CA LEU A 44 -6.41 -9.58 -5.34
C LEU A 44 -5.57 -10.28 -6.43
N GLN A 45 -6.14 -11.27 -7.12
CA GLN A 45 -5.53 -11.97 -8.26
C GLN A 45 -4.20 -12.68 -7.94
N LEU A 46 -4.08 -13.26 -6.75
CA LEU A 46 -2.89 -14.04 -6.35
C LEU A 46 -2.73 -15.32 -7.19
N GLY A 47 -3.84 -16.00 -7.48
CA GLY A 47 -3.87 -17.19 -8.34
C GLY A 47 -3.46 -16.86 -9.77
N ASP A 48 -3.82 -15.68 -10.26
CA ASP A 48 -3.47 -15.18 -11.59
C ASP A 48 -1.96 -14.94 -11.75
N ARG A 49 -1.30 -14.49 -10.68
CA ARG A 49 0.17 -14.40 -10.61
C ARG A 49 0.77 -15.81 -10.65
N LEU A 50 0.27 -16.73 -9.81
CA LEU A 50 0.75 -18.11 -9.74
C LEU A 50 0.60 -18.86 -11.07
N TYR A 51 -0.53 -18.69 -11.75
CA TYR A 51 -0.79 -19.25 -13.07
C TYR A 51 0.25 -18.79 -14.11
N ARG A 52 0.56 -17.50 -14.14
CA ARG A 52 1.50 -16.92 -15.12
C ARG A 52 2.96 -17.30 -14.85
N GLU A 53 3.37 -17.33 -13.59
CA GLU A 53 4.78 -17.55 -13.22
C GLU A 53 5.12 -19.02 -12.97
N HIS A 54 4.14 -19.82 -12.51
CA HIS A 54 4.33 -21.22 -12.14
C HIS A 54 3.13 -22.09 -12.59
N PRO A 55 2.86 -22.20 -13.90
CA PRO A 55 1.68 -22.91 -14.43
C PRO A 55 1.60 -24.37 -13.97
N GLN A 56 2.73 -25.06 -13.81
CA GLN A 56 2.80 -26.43 -13.28
C GLN A 56 2.37 -26.56 -11.82
N VAL A 57 2.52 -25.50 -11.02
CA VAL A 57 2.02 -25.46 -9.63
C VAL A 57 0.53 -25.14 -9.66
N TRP A 58 0.13 -24.17 -10.47
CA TRP A 58 -1.28 -23.81 -10.66
C TRP A 58 -2.14 -25.01 -11.03
N GLU A 59 -1.69 -25.84 -11.97
CA GLU A 59 -2.44 -27.04 -12.39
C GLU A 59 -2.76 -28.00 -11.23
N LYS A 60 -1.94 -28.03 -10.18
CA LYS A 60 -2.12 -28.90 -9.01
C LYS A 60 -3.05 -28.33 -7.95
N VAL A 61 -3.31 -27.02 -7.98
CA VAL A 61 -4.00 -26.29 -6.90
C VAL A 61 -5.24 -25.54 -7.38
N LYS A 62 -5.44 -25.40 -8.70
CA LYS A 62 -6.51 -24.57 -9.29
C LYS A 62 -7.91 -25.00 -8.86
N ASP A 63 -8.13 -26.31 -8.71
CA ASP A 63 -9.45 -26.88 -8.47
C ASP A 63 -9.96 -26.59 -7.06
N ASP A 64 -9.07 -26.50 -6.08
CA ASP A 64 -9.37 -26.16 -4.68
C ASP A 64 -8.68 -24.87 -4.22
N TRP A 65 -8.29 -24.00 -5.16
CA TRP A 65 -7.50 -22.80 -4.91
C TRP A 65 -8.13 -21.91 -3.83
N ARG A 66 -9.41 -21.57 -3.99
CA ARG A 66 -10.12 -20.64 -3.10
C ARG A 66 -10.36 -21.19 -1.71
N ASP A 67 -10.63 -22.49 -1.60
CA ASP A 67 -11.01 -23.13 -0.35
C ASP A 67 -9.81 -23.64 0.47
N THR A 68 -8.80 -24.22 -0.19
CA THR A 68 -7.65 -24.85 0.48
C THR A 68 -6.42 -23.96 0.50
N TRP A 69 -6.06 -23.38 -0.65
CA TRP A 69 -4.73 -22.80 -0.85
C TRP A 69 -4.66 -21.31 -0.55
N LEU A 70 -5.60 -20.51 -1.06
CA LEU A 70 -5.68 -19.07 -0.87
C LEU A 70 -5.60 -18.67 0.63
N PRO A 71 -6.28 -19.34 1.58
CA PRO A 71 -6.15 -19.04 3.01
C PRO A 71 -4.75 -19.29 3.58
N ARG A 72 -3.95 -20.18 2.96
CA ARG A 72 -2.62 -20.61 3.42
C ARG A 72 -1.46 -19.85 2.76
N VAL A 73 -1.74 -19.08 1.71
CA VAL A 73 -0.71 -18.27 1.04
C VAL A 73 -0.13 -17.25 2.02
N ALA A 74 1.18 -17.34 2.26
CA ALA A 74 1.92 -16.33 3.01
C ALA A 74 2.07 -15.07 2.14
N VAL A 75 1.62 -13.92 2.66
CA VAL A 75 1.70 -12.63 1.96
C VAL A 75 2.45 -11.64 2.83
N GLU A 76 3.56 -11.13 2.31
CA GLU A 76 4.35 -10.07 2.94
C GLU A 76 3.98 -8.71 2.31
N VAL A 77 3.55 -7.75 3.12
CA VAL A 77 3.18 -6.40 2.66
C VAL A 77 4.31 -5.41 2.95
N LYS A 78 4.93 -4.89 1.89
CA LYS A 78 5.92 -3.80 1.93
C LYS A 78 5.35 -2.56 1.27
N VAL A 79 5.34 -1.46 1.99
CA VAL A 79 4.83 -0.17 1.49
C VAL A 79 5.91 0.89 1.68
N THR A 80 6.27 1.55 0.58
CA THR A 80 7.08 2.76 0.58
C THR A 80 6.19 3.92 0.14
N SER A 81 6.19 5.01 0.90
CA SER A 81 5.43 6.21 0.56
C SER A 81 6.38 7.39 0.42
N LYS A 82 6.14 8.23 -0.58
CA LYS A 82 6.85 9.48 -0.81
C LYS A 82 5.85 10.61 -1.05
N LEU A 83 6.10 11.78 -0.47
CA LEU A 83 5.31 12.99 -0.66
C LEU A 83 6.03 13.89 -1.67
N GLU A 84 5.47 14.02 -2.88
CA GLU A 84 6.13 14.72 -3.99
C GLU A 84 5.74 16.20 -4.13
N ARG A 85 4.60 16.62 -3.56
CA ARG A 85 4.05 17.98 -3.76
C ARG A 85 3.78 18.67 -2.43
N THR A 86 4.78 19.36 -1.91
CA THR A 86 4.68 20.14 -0.66
C THR A 86 4.55 21.65 -0.90
N GLY A 87 4.82 22.13 -2.11
CA GLY A 87 4.99 23.56 -2.43
C GLY A 87 3.76 24.47 -2.35
N LEU A 88 2.58 23.96 -1.99
CA LEU A 88 1.44 24.80 -1.60
C LEU A 88 1.37 25.00 -0.07
N ILE A 89 2.18 24.25 0.67
CA ILE A 89 2.25 24.22 2.13
C ILE A 89 3.58 24.83 2.61
N ASP A 90 4.63 24.75 1.79
CA ASP A 90 5.86 25.53 1.94
C ASP A 90 5.75 26.89 1.25
N ASP A 91 6.54 27.85 1.73
CA ASP A 91 6.59 29.25 1.27
C ASP A 91 6.42 29.37 -0.26
N PRO A 92 5.56 30.27 -0.77
CA PRO A 92 5.35 30.40 -2.20
C PRO A 92 6.69 30.62 -2.90
N LEU A 93 6.92 29.87 -3.98
CA LEU A 93 8.11 29.99 -4.81
C LEU A 93 8.38 31.49 -5.08
N PRO A 94 9.56 32.03 -4.71
CA PRO A 94 9.86 33.42 -4.97
C PRO A 94 9.87 33.62 -6.48
N ILE A 95 8.84 34.30 -6.99
CA ILE A 95 8.79 34.72 -8.38
C ILE A 95 9.92 35.73 -8.55
N ARG A 96 11.00 35.34 -9.25
CA ARG A 96 11.96 36.34 -9.74
C ARG A 96 11.22 37.20 -10.75
N ALA A 97 10.88 38.43 -10.35
CA ALA A 97 10.48 39.46 -11.28
C ALA A 97 11.66 39.74 -12.25
N PRO A 98 11.38 40.03 -13.53
CA PRO A 98 12.40 40.30 -14.55
C PRO A 98 13.29 41.49 -14.19
#